data_AF-A0A924UEF4-F1
#
_entry.id   AF-A0A924UEF4-F1
#
_cell.length_a   1.000
_cell.length_b   1.000
_cell.length_c   1.000
_cell.angle_alpha   90.00
_cell.angle_beta   90.00
_cell.angle_gamma   90.00
#
_symmetry.space_group_name_H-M   'P 1'
#
loop_
_entity.id
_entity.type
_entity.pdbx_description
1 polymer ?
#
loop_
_entity_poly.entity_id
_entity_poly.type
_entity_poly.pdbx_seq_one_letter_code
_entity_poly.pdbx_strand_id
1 'polypeptide(L)'
;MTKRQIGIIFHGIGEPSRTLEPGEAPYWITVAAFDALLDRIKAHPEPDRFRLTFDGGNLFGAKVSRLCAMAIPLRKRAGGGR
;
A
#
# COMPACT_ATOMS: atom_id res chain seq x y z
N MET A 1 -22.88 1.11 13.88
CA MET A 1 -21.63 1.86 14.13
C MET A 1 -20.68 1.61 12.96
N THR A 2 -20.18 2.66 12.31
CA THR A 2 -19.18 2.53 11.24
C THR A 2 -17.82 2.19 11.84
N LYS A 3 -17.19 1.10 11.36
CA LYS A 3 -15.86 0.67 11.78
C LYS A 3 -14.83 1.72 11.35
N ARG A 4 -13.99 2.20 12.28
CA ARG A 4 -12.95 3.19 11.98
C ARG A 4 -11.93 2.59 11.01
N GLN A 5 -11.71 3.23 9.87
CA GLN A 5 -10.70 2.83 8.89
C GLN A 5 -9.35 3.51 9.19
N ILE A 6 -8.27 2.81 8.88
CA ILE A 6 -6.89 3.29 8.98
C ILE A 6 -6.30 3.30 7.57
N GLY A 7 -5.94 4.49 7.08
CA GLY A 7 -5.23 4.65 5.81
C GLY A 7 -3.72 4.60 6.01
N ILE A 8 -3.02 3.82 5.20
CA ILE A 8 -1.56 3.78 5.15
C ILE A 8 -1.14 4.13 3.73
N ILE A 9 -0.36 5.20 3.59
CA ILE A 9 0.13 5.70 2.32
C ILE A 9 1.61 5.37 2.15
N PHE A 10 1.96 4.82 0.99
CA PHE A 10 3.34 4.52 0.61
C PHE A 10 3.78 5.42 -0.53
N HIS A 11 4.94 6.06 -0.35
CA HIS A 11 5.56 6.95 -1.33
C HIS A 11 6.54 6.20 -2.24
N GLY A 12 7.29 5.24 -1.66
CA GLY A 12 8.24 4.40 -2.39
C GLY A 12 8.57 3.12 -1.64
N ILE A 13 8.77 2.05 -2.40
CA ILE A 13 9.08 0.70 -1.89
C ILE A 13 10.21 0.10 -2.73
N GLY A 14 11.25 -0.41 -2.08
CA GLY A 14 12.37 -1.06 -2.73
C GLY A 14 13.49 -0.09 -3.10
N GLU A 15 14.18 -0.33 -4.20
CA GLU A 15 15.25 0.56 -4.67
C GLU A 15 14.66 1.76 -5.44
N PRO A 16 15.04 3.01 -5.11
CA PRO A 16 14.67 4.16 -5.92
C PRO A 16 15.19 4.02 -7.36
N SER A 17 14.32 4.17 -8.35
CA SER A 17 14.72 4.23 -9.77
C SER A 17 15.19 5.62 -10.21
N ARG A 18 15.22 6.58 -9.28
CA ARG A 18 15.62 7.96 -9.47
C ARG A 18 16.27 8.49 -8.19
N THR A 19 16.97 9.61 -8.30
CA THR A 19 17.36 10.40 -7.13
C THR A 19 16.11 10.82 -6.37
N LEU A 20 16.17 10.64 -5.05
CA LEU A 20 15.10 11.07 -4.15
C LEU A 20 15.17 12.57 -3.90
N GLU A 21 14.02 13.23 -3.86
CA GLU A 21 13.93 14.63 -3.46
C GLU A 21 14.32 14.78 -1.98
N PRO A 22 14.85 15.94 -1.57
CA PRO A 22 15.16 16.21 -0.18
C PRO A 22 13.94 15.94 0.72
N GLY A 23 14.10 15.02 1.67
CA GLY A 23 13.05 14.62 2.61
C GLY A 23 12.21 13.40 2.19
N GLU A 24 12.40 12.84 0.99
CA GLU A 24 11.71 11.59 0.60
C GLU A 24 12.34 10.34 1.24
N ALA A 25 13.65 10.33 1.46
CA ALA A 25 14.40 9.15 1.92
C ALA A 25 13.85 8.52 3.22
N PRO A 26 13.43 9.28 4.26
CA PRO A 26 12.84 8.70 5.47
C PRO A 26 11.50 7.97 5.23
N TYR A 27 10.82 8.26 4.12
CA TYR A 27 9.53 7.66 3.76
C TYR A 27 9.66 6.56 2.70
N TRP A 28 10.89 6.22 2.32
CA TRP A 28 11.18 5.15 1.37
C TRP A 28 11.46 3.86 2.14
N ILE A 29 10.62 2.83 1.95
CA ILE A 29 10.77 1.58 2.69
C ILE A 29 11.35 0.47 1.81
N THR A 30 11.99 -0.51 2.43
CA THR A 30 12.46 -1.70 1.70
C THR A 30 11.29 -2.64 1.38
N VAL A 31 11.49 -3.53 0.41
CA VAL A 31 10.52 -4.61 0.12
C VAL A 31 10.29 -5.48 1.35
N ALA A 32 11.35 -5.80 2.11
CA ALA A 32 11.24 -6.61 3.33
C ALA A 32 10.41 -5.92 4.43
N ALA A 33 10.54 -4.60 4.58
CA ALA A 33 9.73 -3.83 5.53
C ALA A 33 8.25 -3.82 5.11
N PHE A 34 7.99 -3.75 3.80
CA PHE A 34 6.62 -3.84 3.27
C PHE A 34 6.01 -5.23 3.51
N ASP A 35 6.73 -6.31 3.22
CA ASP A 35 6.27 -7.68 3.47
C ASP A 35 5.95 -7.90 4.97
N ALA A 36 6.84 -7.45 5.86
CA ALA A 36 6.60 -7.53 7.31
C ALA A 36 5.36 -6.74 7.76
N LEU A 37 5.08 -5.60 7.12
CA LEU A 37 3.87 -4.83 7.37
C LEU A 37 2.61 -5.57 6.89
N LEU A 38 2.65 -6.20 5.71
CA LEU A 38 1.54 -7.01 5.19
C LEU A 38 1.21 -8.19 6.11
N ASP A 39 2.24 -8.90 6.59
CA ASP A 39 2.07 -9.98 7.56
C ASP A 39 1.41 -9.48 8.86
N ARG A 40 1.80 -8.30 9.32
CA ARG A 40 1.22 -7.69 10.53
C ARG A 40 -0.24 -7.28 10.35
N ILE A 41 -0.60 -6.75 9.18
CA ILE A 41 -2.00 -6.44 8.84
C ILE A 41 -2.81 -7.72 8.79
N LYS A 42 -2.31 -8.75 8.12
CA LYS A 42 -2.98 -10.06 8.00
C LYS A 42 -3.21 -10.72 9.35
N ALA A 43 -2.27 -10.58 10.28
CA ALA A 43 -2.37 -11.11 11.64
C ALA A 43 -3.27 -10.28 12.58
N HIS A 44 -3.68 -9.06 12.19
CA HIS A 44 -4.53 -8.23 13.01
C HIS A 44 -5.95 -8.82 13.11
N PRO A 45 -6.66 -8.75 14.26
CA PRO A 45 -8.03 -9.26 14.40
C PRO A 45 -9.08 -8.63 13.46
N GLU A 46 -8.70 -7.59 12.72
CA GLU A 46 -9.58 -6.76 11.90
C GLU A 46 -8.83 -6.27 10.65
N PRO A 47 -8.35 -7.17 9.78
CA PRO A 47 -7.46 -6.81 8.67
C PRO A 47 -8.14 -5.84 7.68
N ASP A 48 -9.46 -5.98 7.48
CA ASP A 48 -10.25 -5.15 6.57
C ASP A 48 -10.40 -3.68 7.02
N ARG A 49 -9.92 -3.33 8.23
CA ARG A 49 -9.93 -1.93 8.68
C ARG A 49 -8.80 -1.11 8.06
N PHE A 50 -7.76 -1.76 7.54
CA PHE A 50 -6.61 -1.11 6.95
C PHE A 50 -6.83 -0.91 5.44
N ARG A 51 -6.48 0.27 4.95
CA ARG A 51 -6.53 0.60 3.53
C ARG A 51 -5.17 1.12 3.08
N LEU A 52 -4.53 0.37 2.19
CA LEU A 52 -3.23 0.73 1.64
C LEU A 52 -3.43 1.57 0.38
N THR A 53 -2.71 2.68 0.29
CA THR A 53 -2.69 3.56 -0.89
C THR A 53 -1.26 3.88 -1.27
N PHE A 54 -1.04 4.17 -2.54
CA PHE A 54 0.28 4.47 -3.10
C PHE A 54 0.20 5.80 -3.81
N ASP A 55 1.13 6.71 -3.52
CA ASP A 55 1.23 8.01 -4.16
C ASP A 55 2.57 8.13 -4.91
N GLY A 56 2.65 9.06 -5.86
CA GLY A 56 3.89 9.42 -6.54
C GLY A 56 4.05 8.90 -7.97
N GLY A 57 3.08 8.18 -8.55
CA GLY A 57 3.14 7.70 -9.94
C GLY A 57 4.35 6.82 -10.27
N ASN A 58 5.10 6.40 -9.24
CA ASN A 58 6.33 5.65 -9.39
C ASN A 58 6.00 4.30 -10.02
N LEU A 59 6.71 3.97 -11.10
CA LEU A 59 6.66 2.65 -11.71
C LEU A 59 7.30 1.66 -10.73
N PHE A 60 6.49 1.10 -9.85
CA PHE A 60 6.88 0.00 -9.00
C PHE A 60 7.33 -1.16 -9.89
N GLY A 61 8.51 -1.73 -9.64
CA GLY A 61 8.93 -2.95 -10.32
C GLY A 61 7.87 -4.05 -10.18
N ALA A 62 7.81 -4.99 -11.14
CA ALA A 62 6.76 -6.02 -11.24
C ALA A 62 6.51 -6.79 -9.92
N LYS A 63 7.55 -6.97 -9.09
CA LYS A 63 7.47 -7.62 -7.78
C LYS A 63 6.60 -6.85 -6.78
N VAL A 64 6.73 -5.52 -6.72
CA VAL A 64 5.94 -4.66 -5.83
C VAL A 64 4.51 -4.51 -6.34
N SER A 65 4.32 -4.37 -7.66
CA SER A 65 2.99 -4.31 -8.29
C SER A 65 2.10 -5.53 -7.94
N ARG A 66 2.68 -6.74 -7.92
CA ARG A 66 1.98 -7.97 -7.52
C ARG A 66 1.54 -7.96 -6.05
N LEU A 67 2.36 -7.43 -5.15
CA LEU A 67 2.03 -7.33 -3.73
C LEU A 67 0.93 -6.29 -3.49
N CYS A 68 0.96 -5.16 -4.20
CA CYS A 68 -0.09 -4.15 -4.16
C CYS A 68 -1.45 -4.71 -4.64
N ALA A 69 -1.44 -5.52 -5.71
CA ALA A 69 -2.66 -6.15 -6.23
C ALA A 69 -3.30 -7.14 -5.26
N MET A 70 -2.52 -7.78 -4.38
CA MET A 70 -3.01 -8.71 -3.36
C MET A 70 -3.52 -8.00 -2.10
N ALA A 71 -3.01 -6.79 -1.80
CA ALA A 71 -3.36 -6.03 -0.61
C ALA A 71 -4.58 -5.11 -0.78
N ILE A 72 -5.13 -5.00 -1.99
CA ILE A 72 -6.39 -4.30 -2.26
C ILE A 72 -7.51 -5.36 -2.24
N PRO A 73 -8.39 -5.41 -1.23
CA PRO A 73 -9.68 -6.05 -1.43
C PRO A 73 -10.37 -5.25 -2.53
N LEU A 74 -10.46 -5.83 -3.72
CA LEU A 74 -11.21 -5.34 -4.87
C LEU A 74 -12.68 -5.15 -4.47
N ARG A 75 -13.03 -4.05 -3.81
CA ARG A 75 -14.35 -3.45 -4.01
C ARG A 75 -14.29 -2.74 -5.34
N LYS A 76 -14.53 -3.51 -6.41
CA LYS A 76 -15.24 -2.94 -7.56
C LYS A 76 -16.48 -2.27 -6.98
N ARG A 77 -16.64 -0.96 -7.20
CA ARG A 77 -17.95 -0.33 -7.10
C ARG A 77 -18.77 -0.91 -8.27
N ALA A 78 -19.37 -2.08 -8.06
CA ALA A 78 -20.45 -2.56 -8.90
C ALA A 78 -21.74 -1.93 -8.36
N GLY A 79 -22.51 -1.28 -9.22
CA GLY A 79 -23.88 -0.86 -8.94
C GLY A 79 -24.06 0.65 -8.83
N GLY A 80 -24.50 1.24 -9.95
CA GLY A 80 -25.01 2.60 -10.01
C GLY A 80 -25.64 2.91 -11.36
N GLY A 81 -26.34 1.94 -11.95
CA GLY A 81 -27.27 2.20 -13.04
C GLY A 81 -28.54 2.84 -12.47
N ARG A 82 -28.74 4.10 -12.79
CA ARG A 82 -29.90 4.62 -13.54
C ARG A 82 -29.61 6.07 -13.89
#